data_AF-A0A5B0BK38-F1
#
_entry.id   AF-A0A5B0BK38-F1
#
_cell.length_a   1.000
_cell.length_b   1.000
_cell.length_c   1.000
_cell.angle_alpha   90.00
_cell.angle_beta   90.00
_cell.angle_gamma   90.00
#
_symmetry.space_group_name_H-M   'P 1'
#
loop_
_entity.id
_entity.type
_entity.pdbx_description
1 polymer ?
#
loop_
_entity_poly.entity_id
_entity_poly.type
_entity_poly.pdbx_seq_one_letter_code
_entity_poly.pdbx_strand_id
1 'polypeptide(L)' 'MELVGDLYQNEDLVICTNTGTMQDPRNLVRVIKRMTKEAKVTAIRFQNMRHTHASILKVAGVDIVKIAAQLGHVNPKIT' A
#
# COMPACT_ATOMS: atom_id res chain seq x y z
N MET A 1 -21.21 -8.04 -10.88
CA MET A 1 -20.79 -6.62 -10.86
C MET A 1 -22.01 -5.67 -10.90
N GLU A 2 -23.20 -6.18 -10.54
CA GLU A 2 -24.50 -5.50 -10.74
C GLU A 2 -25.12 -5.04 -9.41
N LEU A 3 -24.36 -5.01 -8.31
CA LEU A 3 -24.95 -4.80 -6.97
C LEU A 3 -25.18 -3.33 -6.61
N VAL A 4 -24.68 -2.38 -7.41
CA VAL A 4 -24.63 -0.95 -7.03
C VAL A 4 -25.31 -0.03 -8.05
N GLY A 5 -25.69 -0.55 -9.22
CA GLY A 5 -26.51 0.15 -10.22
C GLY A 5 -26.13 1.62 -10.41
N ASP A 6 -27.13 2.51 -10.31
CA ASP A 6 -26.99 3.96 -10.47
C ASP A 6 -26.15 4.65 -9.37
N LEU A 7 -25.84 3.97 -8.27
CA LEU A 7 -25.01 4.51 -7.19
C LEU A 7 -23.50 4.33 -7.46
N TYR A 8 -23.12 3.58 -8.49
CA TYR A 8 -21.71 3.35 -8.83
C TYR A 8 -21.13 4.55 -9.59
N GLN A 9 -20.07 5.14 -9.05
CA GLN A 9 -19.34 6.26 -9.64
C GLN A 9 -18.06 5.74 -10.30
N ASN A 10 -18.05 5.69 -11.63
CA ASN A 10 -16.87 5.25 -12.37
C ASN A 10 -15.85 6.39 -12.51
N GLU A 11 -14.97 6.53 -11.53
CA GLU A 11 -13.85 7.49 -11.54
C GLU A 11 -12.56 6.91 -12.15
N ASP A 12 -12.62 5.77 -12.86
CA ASP A 12 -11.46 5.05 -13.41
C ASP A 12 -10.40 4.67 -12.34
N LEU A 13 -10.86 4.48 -11.11
CA LEU A 13 -10.03 4.12 -9.97
C LEU A 13 -9.79 2.61 -9.92
N VAL A 14 -8.52 2.20 -9.89
CA VAL A 14 -8.13 0.79 -9.69
C VAL A 14 -8.48 0.30 -8.28
N ILE A 15 -8.35 1.16 -7.27
CA ILE A 15 -8.68 0.87 -5.87
C ILE A 15 -9.77 1.84 -5.42
N CYS A 16 -11.01 1.38 -5.45
CA CYS A 16 -12.19 2.16 -5.09
C CYS A 16 -13.03 1.47 -4.01
N THR A 17 -14.01 2.19 -3.47
CA THR A 17 -15.09 1.62 -2.66
C THR A 17 -16.00 0.74 -3.51
N ASN A 18 -16.91 0.02 -2.88
CA ASN A 18 -17.95 -0.72 -3.60
C ASN A 18 -18.82 0.18 -4.50
N THR A 19 -18.92 1.49 -4.20
CA THR A 19 -19.63 2.48 -5.01
C THR A 19 -18.73 3.21 -6.00
N GLY A 20 -17.48 2.78 -6.20
CA GLY A 20 -16.58 3.36 -7.20
C GLY A 20 -15.86 4.65 -6.77
N THR A 21 -16.11 5.13 -5.55
CA THR A 21 -15.47 6.34 -5.01
C THR A 21 -14.09 6.07 -4.40
N MET A 22 -13.33 7.13 -4.12
CA MET A 22 -12.05 7.04 -3.42
C MET A 22 -12.17 6.37 -2.04
N GLN A 23 -11.17 5.54 -1.70
CA GLN A 23 -11.02 4.96 -0.36
C GLN A 23 -10.57 6.01 0.66
N ASP A 24 -11.21 6.07 1.83
CA ASP A 24 -10.70 6.87 2.95
C ASP A 24 -9.38 6.24 3.46
N PRO A 25 -8.27 7.00 3.57
CA PRO A 25 -6.98 6.49 4.05
C PRO A 25 -7.07 5.80 5.43
N ARG A 26 -8.03 6.18 6.28
CA ARG A 26 -8.26 5.54 7.58
C ARG A 26 -8.73 4.10 7.44
N ASN A 27 -9.44 3.75 6.37
CA ASN A 27 -9.83 2.36 6.09
C ASN A 27 -8.60 1.50 5.86
N LEU A 28 -7.61 2.02 5.13
CA LEU A 28 -6.35 1.32 4.89
C LEU A 28 -5.57 1.06 6.19
N VAL A 29 -5.51 2.06 7.08
CA VAL A 29 -4.90 1.91 8.42
C VAL A 29 -5.63 0.85 9.25
N ARG A 30 -6.96 0.83 9.23
CA ARG A 30 -7.77 -0.20 9.93
C ARG A 30 -7.50 -1.59 9.39
N VAL A 31 -7.42 -1.74 8.06
CA VAL A 31 -7.15 -3.02 7.39
C VAL A 31 -5.77 -3.54 7.78
N ILE A 32 -4.72 -2.71 7.73
CA ILE A 32 -3.37 -3.12 8.14
C ILE A 32 -3.34 -3.51 9.62
N LYS A 33 -4.00 -2.75 10.49
CA LYS A 33 -4.06 -3.08 11.92
C LYS A 33 -4.73 -4.44 12.15
N ARG A 34 -5.79 -4.74 11.39
CA ARG A 34 -6.46 -6.04 11.44
C ARG A 34 -5.54 -7.16 10.95
N MET A 35 -4.92 -6.98 9.77
CA MET A 35 -4.04 -7.97 9.16
C MET A 35 -2.82 -8.29 10.04
N THR A 36 -2.17 -7.27 10.62
CA THR A 36 -1.01 -7.48 11.51
C THR A 36 -1.40 -8.25 12.77
N LYS A 37 -2.57 -7.97 13.34
CA LYS A 37 -3.13 -8.71 14.48
C LYS A 37 -3.42 -10.18 14.12
N GLU A 38 -4.06 -10.43 12.98
CA GLU A 38 -4.39 -11.79 12.52
C GLU A 38 -3.14 -12.61 12.20
N ALA A 39 -2.15 -11.98 11.56
CA ALA A 39 -0.85 -12.59 11.27
C ALA A 39 0.06 -12.74 12.49
N LYS A 40 -0.34 -12.21 13.66
CA LYS A 40 0.44 -12.21 14.92
C LYS A 40 1.84 -11.61 14.77
N VAL A 41 1.97 -10.57 13.95
CA VAL A 41 3.22 -9.82 13.75
C VAL A 41 3.16 -8.48 14.45
N THR A 42 4.32 -7.86 14.64
CA THR A 42 4.41 -6.50 15.17
C THR A 42 3.54 -5.55 14.34
N ALA A 43 2.70 -4.77 15.02
CA ALA A 43 1.89 -3.76 14.36
C ALA A 43 2.78 -2.71 13.70
N ILE A 44 2.57 -2.47 12.42
CA ILE A 44 3.31 -1.48 11.63
C ILE A 44 2.36 -0.45 11.04
N ARG A 45 2.89 0.73 10.73
CA ARG A 45 2.16 1.77 9.98
C ARG A 45 2.17 1.46 8.48
N PHE A 46 1.23 2.02 7.72
CA PHE A 46 1.13 1.78 6.28
C PHE A 46 2.43 2.13 5.54
N GLN A 47 3.03 3.30 5.82
CA GLN A 47 4.28 3.72 5.19
C GLN A 47 5.47 2.78 5.48
N ASN A 48 5.43 2.04 6.58
CA ASN A 48 6.49 1.09 6.93
C ASN A 48 6.54 -0.07 5.92
N MET A 49 5.44 -0.38 5.23
CA MET A 49 5.42 -1.38 4.16
C MET A 49 6.46 -1.07 3.07
N ARG A 50 6.64 0.21 2.74
CA ARG A 50 7.65 0.67 1.76
C ARG A 50 9.08 0.43 2.27
N HIS A 51 9.31 0.63 3.57
CA HIS A 51 10.60 0.31 4.20
C HIS A 51 10.84 -1.20 4.31
N THR A 52 9.80 -1.99 4.63
CA THR A 52 9.87 -3.45 4.65
C THR A 52 10.18 -4.00 3.25
N HIS A 53 9.53 -3.48 2.21
CA HIS A 53 9.84 -3.84 0.82
C HIS A 53 11.30 -3.58 0.46
N ALA A 54 11.82 -2.38 0.79
CA ALA A 54 13.22 -2.04 0.58
C ALA A 54 14.18 -2.99 1.32
N SER A 55 13.83 -3.35 2.56
CA SER A 55 14.62 -4.25 3.40
C SER A 55 14.65 -5.67 2.83
N ILE A 56 13.50 -6.18 2.36
CA ILE A 56 13.39 -7.49 1.70
C ILE A 56 14.26 -7.53 0.43
N LEU A 57 14.15 -6.53 -0.43
CA LEU A 57 14.94 -6.46 -1.67
C LEU A 57 16.45 -6.39 -1.39
N LYS A 58 16.84 -5.63 -0.36
CA LYS A 58 18.24 -5.56 0.07
C LYS A 58 18.77 -6.92 0.52
N VAL A 59 18.00 -7.65 1.33
CA VAL A 59 18.37 -9.01 1.77
C VAL A 59 18.42 -9.99 0.60
N ALA A 60 17.56 -9.81 -0.41
CA ALA A 60 17.57 -10.59 -1.65
C ALA A 60 18.73 -10.24 -2.61
N GLY A 61 19.64 -9.33 -2.22
CA GLY A 61 20.81 -8.96 -3.01
C GLY A 61 20.51 -8.04 -4.21
N VAL A 62 19.35 -7.39 -4.22
CA VAL A 62 19.01 -6.44 -5.30
C VAL A 62 19.86 -5.18 -5.17
N ASP A 63 20.35 -4.69 -6.30
CA ASP A 63 21.13 -3.45 -6.39
C ASP A 63 20.37 -2.26 -5.80
N ILE A 64 21.06 -1.47 -4.95
CA ILE A 64 20.49 -0.31 -4.26
C ILE A 64 19.90 0.74 -5.21
N VAL A 65 20.45 0.91 -6.41
CA VAL A 65 19.93 1.82 -7.44
C VAL A 65 18.58 1.34 -7.95
N LYS A 66 18.42 0.03 -8.14
CA LYS A 66 17.13 -0.57 -8.55
C LYS A 66 16.08 -0.45 -7.45
N ILE A 67 16.48 -0.68 -6.19
CA ILE A 67 15.61 -0.48 -5.03
C ILE A 67 15.13 0.97 -4.95
N ALA A 68 16.05 1.95 -5.07
CA ALA A 68 15.71 3.37 -5.02
C ALA A 68 14.75 3.79 -6.14
N ALA A 69 14.96 3.28 -7.37
CA ALA A 69 14.07 3.53 -8.51
C ALA A 69 12.66 2.98 -8.28
N GLN A 70 12.51 1.76 -7.76
CA GLN A 70 11.21 1.16 -7.44
C GLN A 70 10.46 1.90 -6.34
N LEU A 71 11.19 2.44 -5.36
CA LEU A 71 10.57 3.25 -4.32
C LEU A 71 10.16 4.62 -4.87
N GLY A 72 10.69 5.08 -6.01
CA GLY A 72 10.46 6.43 -6.52
C GLY A 72 11.24 7.50 -5.74
N HIS A 73 12.35 7.12 -5.10
CA HIS A 73 13.27 8.08 -4.50
C HIS A 73 14.12 8.71 -5.61
N VAL A 74 13.85 9.98 -5.94
CA VAL A 74 14.73 10.78 -6.84
C VAL A 74 16.14 10.94 -6.23
N ASN A 75 16.27 10.75 -4.91
CA ASN A 75 17.54 10.79 -4.20
C ASN A 75 17.62 9.69 -3.11
N PRO A 76 18.59 8.76 -3.17
CA PRO A 76 18.77 7.71 -2.16
C PRO A 76 19.16 8.25 -0.77
N LYS A 77 19.40 9.56 -0.65
CA LYS A 77 19.75 10.26 0.59
C LYS A 77 18.55 10.78 1.39
N ILE A 78 17.32 10.64 0.89
CA ILE A 78 16.11 11.03 1.64
C ILE A 78 15.61 9.78 2.36
N THR A 79 15.95 9.70 3.65
CA THR A 79 15.31 8.87 4.67
C THR A 79 14.77 9.79 5.74
#